data_AF-A0A7W3NHD6-F1
#
_entry.id   AF-A0A7W3NHD6-F1
#
_cell.length_a   1.000
_cell.length_b   1.000
_cell.length_c   1.000
_cell.angle_alpha   90.00
_cell.angle_beta   90.00
_cell.angle_gamma   90.00
#
_symmetry.space_group_name_H-M   'P 1'
#
loop_
_entity.id
_entity.type
_entity.pdbx_description
1 polymer ?
#
loop_
_entity_poly.entity_id
_entity_poly.type
_entity_poly.pdbx_seq_one_letter_code
_entity_poly.pdbx_strand_id
1 'polypeptide(L)'
;MSSTSRFKMQIYSPQWGDKDLYHFKKTKRGWEFENYRCKGEVDRGGKPLFYKALVTESLSYPNHLEEYLSIVWGKVEVLNKEQVQNIFDEISEWVSASKNDLN
;
A
#
# COMPACT_ATOMS: atom_id res chain seq x y z
N MET A 1 -2.01 -1.61 25.92
CA MET A 1 -2.70 -1.98 24.67
C MET A 1 -2.12 -1.13 23.57
N SER A 2 -1.22 -1.67 22.73
CA SER A 2 -0.70 -0.90 21.59
C SER A 2 -1.85 -0.72 20.59
N SER A 3 -2.31 0.51 20.46
CA SER A 3 -3.13 0.95 19.33
C SER A 3 -2.39 0.56 18.05
N THR A 4 -2.88 -0.44 17.35
CA THR A 4 -2.25 -0.89 16.11
C THR A 4 -2.38 0.22 15.09
N SER A 5 -1.26 0.89 14.79
CA SER A 5 -1.23 2.00 13.85
C SER A 5 -1.77 1.57 12.49
N ARG A 6 -2.70 2.38 11.97
CA ARG A 6 -3.24 2.29 10.62
C ARG A 6 -2.55 3.36 9.77
N PHE A 7 -2.07 2.94 8.62
CA PHE A 7 -1.40 3.77 7.62
C PHE A 7 -2.25 3.81 6.36
N LYS A 8 -2.19 4.92 5.63
CA LYS A 8 -2.96 5.13 4.40
C LYS A 8 -2.04 5.28 3.19
N MET A 9 -2.51 4.84 2.03
CA MET A 9 -1.95 5.19 0.73
C MET A 9 -3.03 5.85 -0.10
N GLN A 10 -2.67 6.95 -0.77
CA GLN A 10 -3.56 7.68 -1.69
C GLN A 10 -2.98 7.61 -3.09
N ILE A 11 -3.47 6.65 -3.89
CA ILE A 11 -2.90 6.35 -5.20
C ILE A 11 -3.81 6.95 -6.27
N TYR A 12 -3.24 7.79 -7.12
CA TYR A 12 -3.94 8.40 -8.23
C TYR A 12 -4.23 7.35 -9.32
N SER A 13 -5.48 7.29 -9.76
CA SER A 13 -5.88 6.53 -10.94
C SER A 13 -6.05 7.46 -12.14
N PRO A 14 -5.19 7.36 -13.16
CA PRO A 14 -5.36 8.11 -14.40
C PRO A 14 -6.67 7.77 -15.11
N GLN A 15 -7.18 6.55 -14.94
CA GLN A 15 -8.43 6.09 -15.56
C GLN A 15 -9.65 6.85 -15.01
N TRP A 16 -9.67 7.13 -13.71
CA TRP A 16 -10.80 7.76 -13.03
C TRP A 16 -10.58 9.25 -12.74
N GLY A 17 -9.35 9.73 -12.84
CA GLY A 17 -8.98 11.11 -12.52
C GLY A 17 -9.04 11.43 -11.03
N ASP A 18 -9.07 10.42 -10.15
CA ASP A 18 -9.20 10.57 -8.70
C ASP A 18 -8.20 9.69 -7.94
N LYS A 19 -8.05 9.92 -6.63
CA LYS A 19 -7.18 9.15 -5.73
C LYS A 19 -7.97 8.11 -4.96
N ASP A 20 -7.62 6.85 -5.14
CA ASP A 20 -8.13 5.75 -4.35
C ASP A 20 -7.40 5.65 -3.01
N LEU A 21 -8.17 5.37 -1.95
CA LEU A 21 -7.67 5.22 -0.59
C LEU A 21 -7.49 3.75 -0.22
N TYR A 22 -6.27 3.39 0.15
CA TYR A 22 -5.89 2.06 0.62
C TYR A 22 -5.37 2.17 2.05
N HIS A 23 -5.69 1.19 2.89
CA HIS A 23 -5.26 1.16 4.27
C HIS A 23 -4.46 -0.09 4.58
N PHE A 24 -3.42 0.10 5.38
CA PHE A 24 -2.57 -0.95 5.89
C PHE A 24 -2.47 -0.83 7.40
N LYS A 25 -2.65 -1.96 8.08
CA LYS A 25 -2.46 -2.05 9.51
C LYS A 25 -1.57 -3.25 9.80
N LYS A 26 -0.48 -3.04 10.53
CA LYS A 26 0.50 -4.11 10.78
C LYS A 26 -0.14 -5.26 11.56
N THR A 27 0.13 -6.49 11.13
CA THR A 27 -0.18 -7.73 11.84
C THR A 27 1.10 -8.52 12.08
N LYS A 28 1.03 -9.62 12.84
CA LYS A 28 2.20 -10.47 13.11
C LYS A 28 2.75 -11.16 11.85
N ARG A 29 1.90 -11.38 10.84
CA ARG A 29 2.23 -12.15 9.63
C ARG A 29 2.41 -11.27 8.40
N GLY A 30 1.81 -10.07 8.39
CA GLY A 30 1.87 -9.12 7.28
C GLY A 30 1.03 -7.90 7.59
N TRP A 31 0.08 -7.58 6.72
CA TRP A 31 -0.83 -6.45 6.91
C TRP A 31 -2.28 -6.90 6.91
N GLU A 32 -3.12 -6.20 7.67
CA GLU A 32 -4.55 -6.12 7.40
C GLU A 32 -4.73 -5.00 6.38
N PHE A 33 -5.16 -5.36 5.18
CA PHE A 33 -5.43 -4.47 4.05
C PHE A 33 -6.91 -4.16 3.96
N GLU A 34 -7.25 -2.91 3.64
CA GLU A 34 -8.63 -2.48 3.40
C GLU A 34 -8.68 -1.35 2.37
N ASN A 35 -9.51 -1.52 1.34
CA ASN A 35 -9.96 -0.43 0.47
C ASN A 35 -11.50 -0.45 0.39
N TYR A 36 -12.09 0.34 -0.51
CA TYR A 36 -13.54 0.41 -0.65
C TYR A 36 -14.20 -0.88 -1.17
N ARG A 37 -13.45 -1.80 -1.78
CA ARG A 37 -13.97 -3.06 -2.37
C ARG A 37 -13.75 -4.28 -1.48
N CYS A 38 -12.62 -4.36 -0.78
CA CYS A 38 -12.25 -5.55 -0.03
C CYS A 38 -11.40 -5.25 1.20
N LYS A 39 -11.43 -6.21 2.12
CA LYS A 39 -10.67 -6.21 3.36
C LYS A 39 -10.15 -7.61 3.65
N GLY A 40 -8.92 -7.72 4.15
CA GLY A 40 -8.38 -9.00 4.59
C GLY A 40 -6.88 -8.96 4.91
N GLU A 41 -6.37 -10.08 5.41
CA GLU A 41 -4.93 -10.25 5.64
C GLU A 41 -4.18 -10.41 4.31
N VAL A 42 -3.02 -9.78 4.25
CA VAL A 42 -2.04 -9.89 3.18
C VAL A 42 -0.66 -10.13 3.77
N ASP A 43 0.26 -10.66 2.98
CA ASP A 43 1.65 -10.83 3.40
C ASP A 43 2.35 -9.47 3.62
N ARG A 44 3.62 -9.51 4.02
CA ARG A 44 4.41 -8.29 4.30
C ARG A 44 4.57 -7.38 3.08
N GLY A 45 4.46 -7.94 1.88
CA GLY A 45 4.53 -7.22 0.62
C GLY A 45 3.18 -6.70 0.13
N GLY A 46 2.06 -7.11 0.73
CA GLY A 46 0.71 -6.68 0.34
C GLY A 46 -0.06 -7.68 -0.53
N LYS A 47 0.50 -8.87 -0.82
CA LYS A 47 -0.21 -9.88 -1.61
C LYS A 47 -1.22 -10.67 -0.76
N PRO A 48 -2.35 -11.11 -1.37
CA PRO A 48 -2.72 -10.89 -2.77
C PRO A 48 -3.58 -9.64 -2.99
N LEU A 49 -4.24 -9.13 -1.93
CA LEU A 49 -5.38 -8.22 -2.09
C LEU A 49 -4.99 -6.84 -2.61
N PHE A 50 -3.87 -6.28 -2.17
CA PHE A 50 -3.43 -4.97 -2.64
C PHE A 50 -3.14 -4.99 -4.15
N TYR A 51 -2.34 -5.96 -4.61
CA TYR A 51 -2.02 -6.11 -6.03
C TYR A 51 -3.23 -6.43 -6.88
N LYS A 52 -4.16 -7.25 -6.37
CA LYS A 52 -5.44 -7.48 -7.04
C LYS A 52 -6.21 -6.17 -7.21
N ALA A 53 -6.22 -5.31 -6.19
CA ALA A 53 -6.87 -4.01 -6.27
C ALA A 53 -6.20 -3.11 -7.33
N LEU A 54 -4.87 -3.00 -7.32
CA LEU A 54 -4.12 -2.25 -8.34
C LEU A 54 -4.44 -2.73 -9.77
N VAL A 55 -4.41 -4.04 -10.01
CA VAL A 55 -4.74 -4.63 -11.32
C VAL A 55 -6.19 -4.36 -11.71
N THR A 56 -7.13 -4.42 -10.76
CA THR A 56 -8.56 -4.17 -11.06
C THR A 56 -8.82 -2.70 -11.39
N GLU A 57 -8.02 -1.78 -10.87
CA GLU A 57 -8.07 -0.34 -11.19
C GLU A 57 -7.15 0.05 -12.36
N SER A 58 -6.61 -0.92 -13.10
CA SER A 58 -5.67 -0.71 -14.21
C SER A 58 -4.46 0.16 -13.82
N LEU A 59 -3.96 0.00 -12.59
CA LEU A 59 -2.81 0.73 -12.07
C LEU A 59 -1.53 -0.07 -12.28
N SER A 60 -0.57 0.55 -12.95
CA SER A 60 0.81 0.05 -12.96
C SER A 60 1.51 0.36 -11.65
N TYR A 61 2.49 -0.47 -11.33
CA TYR A 61 3.27 -0.35 -10.11
C TYR A 61 4.70 -0.81 -10.36
N PRO A 62 5.66 -0.32 -9.58
CA PRO A 62 7.07 -0.61 -9.79
C PRO A 62 7.42 -2.05 -9.38
N ASN A 63 8.39 -2.64 -10.09
CA ASN A 63 8.81 -4.03 -9.91
C ASN A 63 9.18 -4.40 -8.46
N HIS A 64 9.68 -3.45 -7.68
CA HIS A 64 10.15 -3.68 -6.30
C HIS A 64 9.15 -3.29 -5.22
N LEU A 65 7.91 -2.92 -5.56
CA LEU A 65 6.89 -2.46 -4.60
C LEU A 65 6.72 -3.43 -3.41
N GLU A 66 6.75 -4.73 -3.69
CA GLU A 66 6.59 -5.80 -2.69
C GLU A 66 7.70 -5.80 -1.65
N GLU A 67 8.94 -5.59 -2.14
CA GLU A 67 10.13 -5.53 -1.32
C GLU A 67 10.10 -4.30 -0.42
N TYR A 68 9.74 -3.13 -0.98
CA TYR A 68 9.60 -1.90 -0.20
C TYR A 68 8.54 -2.01 0.89
N LEU A 69 7.36 -2.55 0.59
CA LEU A 69 6.32 -2.77 1.59
C LEU A 69 6.77 -3.75 2.69
N SER A 70 7.53 -4.79 2.32
CA SER A 70 8.10 -5.74 3.27
C SER A 70 9.16 -5.10 4.19
N ILE A 71 9.99 -4.20 3.66
CA ILE A 71 10.95 -3.41 4.43
C ILE A 71 10.23 -2.48 5.40
N VAL A 72 9.20 -1.76 4.94
CA VAL A 72 8.39 -0.88 5.79
C VAL A 72 7.73 -1.67 6.92
N TRP A 73 7.21 -2.86 6.63
CA TRP A 73 6.65 -3.75 7.64
C TRP A 73 7.64 -4.02 8.77
N GLY A 74 8.90 -4.28 8.45
CA GLY A 74 9.97 -4.50 9.44
C GLY A 74 10.34 -3.26 10.25
N LYS A 75 10.05 -2.06 9.75
CA LYS A 75 10.43 -0.78 10.37
C LYS A 75 9.36 -0.17 11.28
N VAL A 76 8.11 -0.65 11.22
CA VAL A 76 6.98 -0.06 12.00
C VAL A 76 7.22 -0.02 13.51
N GLU A 77 7.98 -0.98 14.06
CA GLU A 77 8.28 -1.03 15.50
C GLU A 77 9.49 -0.17 15.90
N VAL A 78 10.30 0.24 14.93
CA VAL A 78 11.50 1.06 15.12
C VAL A 78 11.21 2.54 14.88
N LEU A 79 10.33 2.83 13.92
CA LEU A 79 9.94 4.18 13.54
C LEU A 79 8.67 4.62 14.26
N ASN A 80 8.51 5.93 14.42
CA ASN A 80 7.25 6.47 14.90
C ASN A 80 6.16 6.44 13.80
N LYS A 81 4.90 6.64 14.19
CA LYS A 81 3.76 6.56 13.26
C LYS A 81 3.87 7.55 12.08
N GLU A 82 4.36 8.76 12.32
CA GLU A 82 4.48 9.80 11.30
C GLU A 82 5.54 9.42 10.26
N GLN A 83 6.71 8.94 10.69
CA GLN A 83 7.77 8.47 9.79
C GLN A 83 7.29 7.32 8.91
N VAL A 84 6.54 6.36 9.47
CA VAL A 84 5.98 5.26 8.69
C VAL A 84 4.94 5.79 7.69
N GLN A 85 4.08 6.71 8.12
CA GLN A 85 3.09 7.32 7.22
C GLN A 85 3.76 8.07 6.06
N ASN A 86 4.83 8.81 6.31
CA ASN A 86 5.59 9.50 5.26
C ASN A 86 6.14 8.51 4.22
N ILE A 87 6.62 7.33 4.64
CA ILE A 87 7.06 6.30 3.70
C ILE A 87 5.87 5.76 2.87
N PHE A 88 4.70 5.56 3.48
CA PHE A 88 3.50 5.18 2.74
C PHE A 88 3.05 6.27 1.74
N ASP A 89 3.21 7.55 2.09
CA ASP A 89 2.92 8.67 1.20
C ASP A 89 3.91 8.68 0.01
N GLU A 90 5.21 8.47 0.24
CA GLU A 90 6.24 8.33 -0.81
C GLU A 90 5.93 7.16 -1.76
N ILE A 91 5.56 5.99 -1.21
CA ILE A 91 5.17 4.84 -2.04
C ILE A 91 3.90 5.17 -2.84
N SER A 92 2.95 5.91 -2.26
CA SER A 92 1.73 6.32 -2.95
C SER A 92 2.04 7.19 -4.16
N GLU A 93 2.95 8.15 -4.02
CA GLU A 93 3.41 9.00 -5.12
C GLU A 93 4.12 8.19 -6.20
N TRP A 94 4.97 7.25 -5.81
CA TRP A 94 5.71 6.41 -6.75
C TRP A 94 4.79 5.50 -7.58
N VAL A 95 3.78 4.88 -6.94
CA VAL A 95 2.76 4.11 -7.66
C VAL A 95 1.92 5.03 -8.54
N SER A 96 1.51 6.20 -8.04
CA SER A 96 0.74 7.19 -8.83
C SER A 96 1.47 7.69 -10.08
N ALA A 97 2.81 7.79 -10.00
CA ALA A 97 3.66 8.21 -11.10
C ALA A 97 4.07 7.06 -12.03
N SER A 98 3.78 5.81 -11.66
CA SER A 98 4.10 4.64 -12.48
C SER A 98 3.24 4.68 -13.74
N LYS A 99 3.90 4.75 -14.89
CA LYS A 99 3.21 4.79 -16.18
C LYS A 99 2.59 3.43 -16.47
N ASN A 100 1.38 3.47 -17.01
CA ASN A 100 0.77 2.32 -17.67
C ASN A 100 1.52 2.05 -18.97
N ASP A 101 2.62 1.28 -18.89
CA ASP A 101 3.20 0.62 -20.05
C ASP A 101 2.30 -0.58 -20.41
N LEU A 102 1.06 -0.28 -20.79
CA LEU A 102 0.19 -1.21 -21.49
C LEU A 102 0.66 -1.24 -22.94
N ASN A 103 1.65 -2.09 -23.22
CA ASN A 103 1.94 -2.55 -24.58
C ASN A 103 0.93 -3.60 -25.01
#